data_AF-A0A498L407-F1
#
_entry.id   AF-A0A498L407-F1
#
_cell.length_a   1.000
_cell.length_b   1.000
_cell.length_c   1.000
_cell.angle_alpha   90.00
_cell.angle_beta   90.00
_cell.angle_gamma   90.00
#
_symmetry.space_group_name_H-M   'P 1'
#
loop_
_entity.id
_entity.type
_entity.pdbx_description
1 polymer ?
#
loop_
_entity_poly.entity_id
_entity_poly.type
_entity_poly.pdbx_seq_one_letter_code
_entity_poly.pdbx_strand_id
1 'polypeptide(L)'
;MQFCANKLDKKDFFGRSDPFMVFYRSNEDGTFTICHKTEVVKNTLNPVWQPFTIPVRALCNGDYDRSIKVEVYDWDRDGSHDFIGEFTTSYRELSRGQSQFNVYEVVNPKKKLKKRRYINSGTVTLLSFSVEAEHTFLDYIKAGTQIHFTVAIDFTASNGNPSQSTSLHYMNPYQMNAYAMALKAVGEIIQDYDSDKMFPALGFGAKLPPDGRVSHEFPLNGNVDNPYCNGMEGILEAYHESLKTVQLYGPTNFAPVINHVARYAAAVQDGSQYFVLLIITDGVISDMAQTKEAIVNAAKLPMSIIIVGVGQAEFDAMVELDGDDVRISSRGKLAERDIVQFVPFRDYMDRTGNHVLSMARLAKDVLAEIPEQLILYMKSRGIKPNQTPPDYSPPGLSPTPTV
;
A
#
# COMPACT_ATOMS: atom_id res chain seq x y z
N MET A 1 8.85 -0.22 -20.94
CA MET A 1 9.27 -0.18 -22.37
C MET A 1 9.84 1.19 -22.69
N GLN A 2 10.77 1.28 -23.63
CA GLN A 2 11.27 2.56 -24.15
C GLN A 2 11.44 2.48 -25.67
N PHE A 3 11.15 3.57 -26.36
CA PHE A 3 11.26 3.66 -27.82
C PHE A 3 12.04 4.91 -28.24
N CYS A 4 12.62 4.85 -29.44
CA CYS A 4 13.05 6.04 -30.18
C CYS A 4 12.55 5.97 -31.62
N ALA A 5 12.59 7.09 -32.32
CA ALA A 5 12.39 7.12 -33.76
C ALA A 5 13.56 7.77 -34.48
N ASN A 6 13.63 7.56 -35.79
CA ASN A 6 14.68 8.07 -36.65
C ASN A 6 14.08 8.52 -37.98
N LYS A 7 14.50 9.71 -38.44
CA LYS A 7 14.11 10.34 -39.70
C LYS A 7 12.60 10.39 -39.92
N LEU A 8 11.84 10.75 -38.88
CA LEU A 8 10.41 11.01 -39.02
C LEU A 8 10.14 12.10 -40.07
N ASP A 9 9.01 12.00 -40.76
CA ASP A 9 8.57 13.04 -41.68
C ASP A 9 8.26 14.34 -40.93
N LYS A 10 8.91 15.43 -41.34
CA LYS A 10 8.58 16.80 -40.90
C LYS A 10 7.16 17.18 -41.36
N LYS A 11 6.34 17.74 -40.48
CA LYS A 11 5.02 18.29 -40.82
C LYS A 11 4.91 19.80 -40.62
N ASP A 12 5.56 20.35 -39.59
CA ASP A 12 5.59 21.80 -39.37
C ASP A 12 6.22 22.61 -40.50
N PHE A 13 5.68 23.80 -40.79
CA PHE A 13 6.28 24.74 -41.75
C PHE A 13 7.59 25.34 -41.22
N PHE A 14 7.59 25.83 -39.97
CA PHE A 14 8.74 26.45 -39.30
C PHE A 14 9.22 25.59 -38.14
N GLY A 15 10.16 24.67 -38.40
CA GLY A 15 10.71 23.79 -37.39
C GLY A 15 10.89 22.36 -37.89
N ARG A 16 11.04 21.43 -36.96
CA ARG A 16 10.84 19.98 -37.13
C ARG A 16 9.58 19.63 -36.33
N SER A 17 9.04 18.45 -36.59
CA SER A 17 7.90 17.91 -35.85
C SER A 17 8.13 17.84 -34.33
N ASP A 18 7.03 17.85 -33.60
CA ASP A 18 6.84 17.59 -32.19
C ASP A 18 6.22 16.18 -31.97
N PRO A 19 6.95 15.09 -32.24
CA PRO A 19 6.37 13.75 -32.31
C PRO A 19 5.92 13.15 -30.96
N PHE A 20 4.78 12.44 -31.01
CA PHE A 20 4.32 11.53 -29.95
C PHE A 20 3.71 10.26 -30.56
N MET A 21 3.58 9.20 -29.75
CA MET A 21 2.96 7.94 -30.16
C MET A 21 1.69 7.64 -29.37
N VAL A 22 0.73 6.98 -30.02
CA VAL A 22 -0.48 6.44 -29.40
C VAL A 22 -0.54 4.95 -29.67
N PHE A 23 -0.66 4.16 -28.60
CA PHE A 23 -0.76 2.70 -28.65
C PHE A 23 -2.22 2.29 -28.56
N TYR A 24 -2.62 1.37 -29.44
CA TYR A 24 -3.96 0.84 -29.51
C TYR A 24 -3.94 -0.69 -29.46
N ARG A 25 -4.80 -1.27 -28.62
CA ARG A 25 -5.12 -2.70 -28.64
C ARG A 25 -6.29 -2.95 -29.60
N SER A 26 -6.19 -3.95 -30.48
CA SER A 26 -7.32 -4.42 -31.27
C SER A 26 -8.35 -5.17 -30.40
N ASN A 27 -9.63 -4.86 -30.56
CA ASN A 27 -10.75 -5.57 -29.92
C ASN A 27 -11.26 -6.70 -30.82
N GLU A 28 -12.10 -7.58 -30.27
CA GLU A 28 -12.66 -8.74 -30.99
C GLU A 28 -13.63 -8.34 -32.11
N ASP A 29 -14.26 -7.17 -31.97
CA ASP A 29 -15.14 -6.56 -32.96
C ASP A 29 -14.37 -5.79 -34.06
N GLY A 30 -13.04 -5.83 -34.05
CA GLY A 30 -12.17 -5.12 -34.98
C GLY A 30 -11.97 -3.63 -34.68
N THR A 31 -12.56 -3.11 -33.59
CA THR A 31 -12.30 -1.74 -33.12
C THR A 31 -10.95 -1.66 -32.39
N PHE A 32 -10.51 -0.44 -32.07
CA PHE A 32 -9.26 -0.18 -31.38
C PHE A 32 -9.50 0.60 -30.09
N THR A 33 -8.84 0.21 -29.01
CA THR A 33 -8.87 0.92 -27.73
C THR A 33 -7.50 1.48 -27.42
N ILE A 34 -7.41 2.76 -27.05
CA ILE A 34 -6.15 3.37 -26.61
C ILE A 34 -5.69 2.70 -25.32
N CYS A 35 -4.46 2.21 -25.30
CA CYS A 35 -3.84 1.66 -24.08
C CYS A 35 -2.75 2.58 -23.51
N HIS A 36 -2.13 3.45 -24.32
CA HIS A 36 -1.13 4.41 -23.86
C HIS A 36 -0.91 5.55 -24.85
N LYS A 37 -0.44 6.70 -24.35
CA LYS A 37 0.05 7.84 -25.15
C LYS A 37 1.35 8.35 -24.53
N THR A 38 2.39 8.50 -25.34
CA THR A 38 3.68 9.03 -24.88
C THR A 38 3.62 10.55 -24.69
N GLU A 39 4.64 11.11 -24.06
CA GLU A 39 4.89 12.54 -24.08
C GLU A 39 5.21 13.05 -25.51
N VAL A 40 5.06 14.37 -25.68
CA VAL A 40 5.44 15.10 -26.88
C VAL A 40 6.91 15.51 -26.77
N VAL A 41 7.72 15.11 -27.74
CA VAL A 41 9.14 15.53 -27.80
C VAL A 41 9.28 16.61 -28.85
N LYS A 42 9.64 17.84 -28.44
CA LYS A 42 9.58 19.00 -29.32
C LYS A 42 10.73 19.09 -30.33
N ASN A 43 10.43 19.61 -31.52
CA ASN A 43 11.34 20.05 -32.57
C ASN A 43 12.41 19.02 -32.93
N THR A 44 11.99 17.78 -33.16
CA THR A 44 12.89 16.67 -33.53
C THR A 44 12.25 15.69 -34.50
N LEU A 45 13.07 15.15 -35.42
CA LEU A 45 12.68 14.01 -36.27
C LEU A 45 13.24 12.69 -35.74
N ASN A 46 13.96 12.74 -34.62
CA ASN A 46 14.60 11.59 -33.98
C ASN A 46 14.32 11.60 -32.47
N PRO A 47 13.04 11.52 -32.05
CA PRO A 47 12.68 11.52 -30.64
C PRO A 47 13.22 10.29 -29.92
N VAL A 48 13.58 10.47 -28.66
CA VAL A 48 13.73 9.39 -27.68
C VAL A 48 12.70 9.66 -26.61
N TRP A 49 11.68 8.80 -26.51
CA TRP A 49 10.64 8.94 -25.51
C TRP A 49 11.10 8.39 -24.16
N GLN A 50 10.53 8.89 -23.07
CA GLN A 50 10.76 8.40 -21.72
C GLN A 50 10.28 6.94 -21.59
N PRO A 51 10.92 6.13 -20.73
CA PRO A 51 10.40 4.81 -20.40
C PRO A 51 8.98 4.90 -19.83
N PHE A 52 8.11 3.97 -20.24
CA PHE A 52 6.73 3.88 -19.78
C PHE A 52 6.29 2.44 -19.53
N THR A 53 5.24 2.26 -18.73
CA THR A 53 4.64 0.97 -18.37
C THR A 53 3.21 0.90 -18.88
N ILE A 54 2.83 -0.25 -19.46
CA ILE A 54 1.45 -0.56 -19.84
C ILE A 54 1.08 -1.88 -19.16
N PRO A 55 -0.04 -1.97 -18.43
CA PRO A 55 -0.52 -3.25 -17.92
C PRO A 55 -0.71 -4.26 -19.07
N VAL A 56 -0.19 -5.47 -18.92
CA VAL A 56 -0.26 -6.51 -19.97
C VAL A 56 -1.71 -6.76 -20.41
N ARG A 57 -2.65 -6.73 -19.45
CA ARG A 57 -4.09 -6.83 -19.74
C ARG A 57 -4.61 -5.69 -20.62
N ALA A 58 -4.15 -4.46 -20.41
CA ALA A 58 -4.53 -3.33 -21.24
C ALA A 58 -3.93 -3.44 -22.66
N LEU A 59 -2.70 -3.96 -22.76
CA LEU A 59 -1.98 -4.09 -24.02
C LEU A 59 -2.52 -5.22 -24.91
N CYS A 60 -2.85 -6.38 -24.34
CA CYS A 60 -3.17 -7.58 -25.14
C CYS A 60 -4.33 -8.44 -24.59
N ASN A 61 -4.84 -8.14 -23.39
CA ASN A 61 -5.98 -8.83 -22.76
C ASN A 61 -5.88 -10.37 -22.74
N GLY A 62 -4.67 -10.90 -22.50
CA GLY A 62 -4.41 -12.34 -22.42
C GLY A 62 -4.09 -13.03 -23.75
N ASP A 63 -4.29 -12.36 -24.88
CA ASP A 63 -3.90 -12.86 -26.20
C ASP A 63 -2.58 -12.21 -26.63
N TYR A 64 -1.47 -12.95 -26.51
CA TYR A 64 -0.13 -12.43 -26.77
C TYR A 64 0.18 -12.16 -28.24
N ASP A 65 -0.65 -12.67 -29.16
CA ASP A 65 -0.54 -12.47 -30.59
C ASP A 65 -1.51 -11.37 -31.09
N ARG A 66 -2.32 -10.80 -30.18
CA ARG A 66 -3.24 -9.70 -30.48
C ARG A 66 -2.49 -8.50 -31.07
N SER A 67 -3.07 -7.95 -32.13
CA SER A 67 -2.50 -6.82 -32.85
C SER A 67 -2.52 -5.55 -31.98
N ILE A 68 -1.35 -4.94 -31.88
CA ILE A 68 -1.13 -3.64 -31.26
C ILE A 68 -0.79 -2.68 -32.39
N LYS A 69 -1.68 -1.72 -32.63
CA LYS A 69 -1.42 -0.65 -33.59
C LYS A 69 -0.78 0.54 -32.87
N VAL A 70 0.28 1.09 -33.46
CA VAL A 70 0.94 2.28 -32.95
C VAL A 70 0.88 3.36 -34.01
N GLU A 71 0.33 4.50 -33.64
CA GLU A 71 0.22 5.66 -34.51
C GLU A 71 1.19 6.76 -34.04
N VAL A 72 1.89 7.37 -34.98
CA VAL A 72 2.85 8.45 -34.74
C VAL A 72 2.25 9.74 -35.29
N TYR A 73 2.25 10.77 -34.45
CA TYR A 73 1.66 12.07 -34.73
C TYR A 73 2.66 13.19 -34.52
N ASP A 74 2.44 14.29 -35.22
CA ASP A 74 3.01 15.61 -34.94
C ASP A 74 2.04 16.40 -34.05
N TRP A 75 2.52 17.00 -32.96
CA TRP A 75 1.64 17.73 -32.05
C TRP A 75 1.39 19.16 -32.54
N ASP A 76 0.15 19.45 -32.91
CA ASP A 76 -0.30 20.83 -33.14
C ASP A 76 -1.02 21.47 -31.95
N ARG A 77 -0.81 22.78 -31.75
CA ARG A 77 -1.36 23.56 -30.63
C ARG A 77 -2.89 23.66 -30.65
N ASP A 78 -3.51 23.59 -31.82
CA ASP A 78 -4.95 23.68 -32.00
C ASP A 78 -5.67 22.34 -31.79
N GLY A 79 -4.92 21.26 -31.49
CA GLY A 79 -5.45 19.91 -31.29
C GLY A 79 -5.61 19.11 -32.59
N SER A 80 -5.34 19.68 -33.76
CA SER A 80 -5.46 19.03 -35.06
C SER A 80 -4.22 18.22 -35.46
N HIS A 81 -3.69 17.43 -34.51
CA HIS A 81 -2.42 16.72 -34.61
C HIS A 81 -2.21 15.99 -35.93
N ASP A 82 -1.09 16.30 -36.57
CA ASP A 82 -0.76 15.87 -37.91
C ASP A 82 -0.28 14.41 -37.97
N PHE A 83 -1.03 13.52 -38.61
CA PHE A 83 -0.65 12.10 -38.70
C PHE A 83 0.62 11.88 -39.52
N ILE A 84 1.64 11.26 -38.92
CA ILE A 84 2.92 10.92 -39.56
C ILE A 84 2.83 9.55 -40.23
N GLY A 85 2.39 8.53 -39.50
CA GLY A 85 2.18 7.17 -39.98
C GLY A 85 1.89 6.19 -38.85
N GLU A 86 1.77 4.92 -39.18
CA GLU A 86 1.44 3.83 -38.25
C GLU A 86 2.28 2.59 -38.52
N PHE A 87 2.35 1.71 -37.53
CA PHE A 87 2.84 0.33 -37.66
C PHE A 87 2.05 -0.58 -36.72
N THR A 88 2.18 -1.89 -36.91
CA THR A 88 1.58 -2.91 -36.04
C THR A 88 2.64 -3.83 -35.47
N THR A 89 2.41 -4.32 -34.26
CA THR A 89 3.24 -5.31 -33.55
C THR A 89 2.34 -6.18 -32.68
N SER A 90 2.91 -7.17 -31.98
CA SER A 90 2.23 -7.89 -30.88
C SER A 90 3.06 -7.89 -29.59
N TYR A 91 2.46 -8.32 -28.47
CA TYR A 91 3.20 -8.55 -27.23
C TYR A 91 4.29 -9.60 -27.43
N ARG A 92 4.02 -10.67 -28.18
CA ARG A 92 5.01 -11.70 -28.53
C ARG A 92 6.21 -11.15 -29.30
N GLU A 93 6.03 -10.16 -30.16
CA GLU A 93 7.14 -9.51 -30.86
C GLU A 93 7.91 -8.57 -29.94
N LEU A 94 7.21 -7.70 -29.20
CA LEU A 94 7.82 -6.76 -28.27
C LEU A 94 8.65 -7.49 -27.19
N SER A 95 8.16 -8.62 -26.69
CA SER A 95 8.84 -9.46 -25.70
C SER A 95 10.14 -10.10 -26.17
N ARG A 96 10.47 -10.05 -27.47
CA ARG A 96 11.81 -10.42 -27.97
C ARG A 96 12.89 -9.38 -27.62
N GLY A 97 12.50 -8.25 -27.03
CA GLY A 97 13.42 -7.22 -26.54
C GLY A 97 14.06 -6.40 -27.65
N GLN A 98 15.15 -5.69 -27.32
CA GLN A 98 15.88 -4.90 -28.30
C GLN A 98 16.53 -5.83 -29.33
N SER A 99 16.04 -5.80 -30.56
CA SER A 99 16.58 -6.60 -31.66
C SER A 99 16.26 -5.95 -33.00
N GLN A 100 16.92 -6.43 -34.07
CA GLN A 100 16.61 -6.03 -35.44
C GLN A 100 15.14 -6.27 -35.84
N PHE A 101 14.42 -7.14 -35.11
CA PHE A 101 13.02 -7.45 -35.36
C PHE A 101 12.05 -6.43 -34.74
N ASN A 102 12.51 -5.58 -33.82
CA ASN A 102 11.72 -4.52 -33.20
C ASN A 102 12.13 -3.13 -33.70
N VAL A 103 12.36 -3.06 -35.02
CA VAL A 103 12.54 -1.84 -35.82
C VAL A 103 11.39 -1.79 -36.82
N TYR A 104 10.51 -0.82 -36.66
CA TYR A 104 9.26 -0.70 -37.40
C TYR A 104 9.34 0.45 -38.39
N GLU A 105 8.98 0.17 -39.65
CA GLU A 105 8.76 1.22 -40.63
C GLU A 105 7.45 1.95 -40.32
N VAL A 106 7.50 3.27 -40.17
CA VAL A 106 6.31 4.09 -39.93
C VAL A 106 5.65 4.37 -41.27
N VAL A 107 4.47 3.78 -41.52
CA VAL A 107 3.81 3.85 -42.83
C VAL A 107 2.63 4.81 -42.78
N ASN A 108 2.57 5.75 -43.72
CA ASN A 108 1.41 6.61 -43.94
C ASN A 108 0.58 6.05 -45.11
N PRO A 109 -0.62 5.47 -44.86
CA PRO A 109 -1.41 4.84 -45.91
C PRO A 109 -1.76 5.81 -47.05
N LYS A 110 -2.06 7.08 -46.72
CA LYS A 110 -2.37 8.12 -47.72
C LYS A 110 -1.16 8.44 -48.60
N LYS A 111 0.06 8.50 -48.05
CA LYS A 111 1.29 8.71 -48.85
C LYS A 111 1.62 7.48 -49.69
N LYS A 112 1.49 6.26 -49.13
CA LYS A 112 1.74 5.00 -49.84
C LYS A 112 0.88 4.84 -51.09
N LEU A 113 -0.40 5.25 -51.03
CA LEU A 113 -1.30 5.24 -52.18
C LEU A 113 -0.97 6.31 -53.22
N LYS A 114 -0.47 7.48 -52.81
CA LYS A 114 -0.27 8.64 -53.70
C LYS A 114 1.13 8.72 -54.32
N LYS A 115 2.16 8.22 -53.65
CA LYS A 115 3.57 8.41 -54.03
C LYS A 115 4.22 7.09 -54.45
N ARG A 116 4.49 6.93 -55.75
CA ARG A 116 5.11 5.72 -56.34
C ARG A 116 6.46 5.31 -55.73
N ARG A 117 7.25 6.24 -55.17
CA ARG A 117 8.56 5.98 -54.55
C ARG A 117 8.55 6.17 -53.03
N TYR A 118 7.38 6.11 -52.40
CA TYR A 118 7.29 6.18 -50.94
C TYR A 118 7.80 4.88 -50.31
N ILE A 119 8.72 5.01 -49.36
CA ILE A 119 9.26 3.89 -48.58
C ILE A 119 8.53 3.87 -47.24
N ASN A 120 8.83 4.86 -46.39
CA ASN A 120 8.22 5.06 -45.08
C ASN A 120 8.29 6.55 -44.68
N SER A 121 7.69 6.89 -43.54
CA SER A 121 7.72 8.20 -42.88
C SER A 121 8.74 8.23 -41.72
N GLY A 122 9.82 7.44 -41.83
CA GLY A 122 10.78 7.18 -40.77
C GLY A 122 10.63 5.79 -40.14
N THR A 123 11.41 5.52 -39.09
CA THR A 123 11.41 4.24 -38.38
C THR A 123 11.29 4.44 -36.87
N VAL A 124 10.60 3.55 -36.17
CA VAL A 124 10.53 3.48 -34.71
C VAL A 124 11.27 2.23 -34.23
N THR A 125 12.08 2.35 -33.19
CA THR A 125 12.87 1.24 -32.62
C THR A 125 12.55 1.07 -31.14
N LEU A 126 12.31 -0.17 -30.72
CA LEU A 126 12.21 -0.54 -29.31
C LEU A 126 13.61 -0.56 -28.69
N LEU A 127 13.87 0.34 -27.75
CA LEU A 127 15.14 0.43 -27.01
C LEU A 127 15.18 -0.54 -25.83
N SER A 128 14.07 -0.72 -25.11
CA SER A 128 14.00 -1.62 -23.97
C SER A 128 12.61 -2.19 -23.77
N PHE A 129 12.56 -3.45 -23.34
CA PHE A 129 11.34 -4.15 -22.96
C PHE A 129 11.64 -5.05 -21.75
N SER A 130 10.87 -4.87 -20.69
CA SER A 130 10.87 -5.71 -19.50
C SER A 130 9.44 -6.04 -19.14
N VAL A 131 9.24 -7.23 -18.56
CA VAL A 131 7.97 -7.66 -18.00
C VAL A 131 8.22 -7.90 -16.53
N GLU A 132 7.46 -7.20 -15.69
CA GLU A 132 7.51 -7.36 -14.25
C GLU A 132 6.20 -7.99 -13.81
N ALA A 133 6.30 -9.08 -13.06
CA ALA A 133 5.13 -9.64 -12.39
C ALA A 133 4.73 -8.70 -11.27
N GLU A 134 3.49 -8.21 -11.31
CA GLU A 134 2.91 -7.52 -10.17
C GLU A 134 2.33 -8.54 -9.21
N HIS A 135 2.84 -8.54 -7.99
CA HIS A 135 2.38 -9.39 -6.91
C HIS A 135 1.32 -8.65 -6.09
N THR A 136 0.21 -9.32 -5.84
CA THR A 136 -0.87 -8.82 -4.99
C THR A 136 -0.59 -9.15 -3.53
N PHE A 137 -1.27 -8.47 -2.61
CA PHE A 137 -1.22 -8.76 -1.18
C PHE A 137 -1.53 -10.24 -0.88
N LEU A 138 -2.59 -10.77 -1.49
CA LEU A 138 -2.98 -12.17 -1.31
C LEU A 138 -1.94 -13.16 -1.83
N ASP A 139 -1.10 -12.79 -2.79
CA ASP A 139 -0.01 -13.66 -3.25
C ASP A 139 1.04 -13.85 -2.14
N TYR A 140 1.34 -12.80 -1.36
CA TYR A 140 2.24 -12.90 -0.21
C TYR A 140 1.63 -13.72 0.92
N ILE A 141 0.36 -13.49 1.26
CA ILE A 141 -0.35 -14.27 2.29
C ILE A 141 -0.38 -15.75 1.91
N LYS A 142 -0.71 -16.08 0.66
CA LYS A 142 -0.71 -17.46 0.15
C LYS A 142 0.70 -18.06 0.10
N ALA A 143 1.74 -17.25 -0.07
CA ALA A 143 3.13 -17.68 -0.03
C ALA A 143 3.69 -17.87 1.40
N GLY A 144 2.89 -17.57 2.43
CA GLY A 144 3.24 -17.83 3.83
C GLY A 144 3.69 -16.61 4.63
N THR A 145 3.55 -15.38 4.11
CA THR A 145 3.77 -14.17 4.91
C THR A 145 2.70 -14.10 6.01
N GLN A 146 3.13 -14.07 7.27
CA GLN A 146 2.29 -13.91 8.44
C GLN A 146 2.10 -12.43 8.78
N ILE A 147 0.88 -12.05 9.16
CA ILE A 147 0.58 -10.72 9.69
C ILE A 147 0.40 -10.83 11.19
N HIS A 148 1.21 -10.10 11.95
CA HIS A 148 1.13 -10.01 13.40
C HIS A 148 0.46 -8.72 13.81
N PHE A 149 -0.59 -8.82 14.60
CA PHE A 149 -1.34 -7.66 15.03
C PHE A 149 -1.11 -7.33 16.51
N THR A 150 -0.79 -6.07 16.81
CA THR A 150 -0.63 -5.55 18.18
C THR A 150 -1.62 -4.43 18.42
N VAL A 151 -2.29 -4.45 19.57
CA VAL A 151 -3.19 -3.38 20.00
C VAL A 151 -2.52 -2.51 21.05
N ALA A 152 -2.64 -1.20 20.91
CA ALA A 152 -2.27 -0.21 21.92
C ALA A 152 -3.48 0.69 22.24
N ILE A 153 -3.93 0.68 23.48
CA ILE A 153 -5.08 1.45 23.95
C ILE A 153 -4.61 2.61 24.81
N ASP A 154 -5.12 3.78 24.50
CA ASP A 154 -4.94 5.00 25.29
C ASP A 154 -5.72 4.90 26.61
N PHE A 155 -5.01 5.04 27.74
CA PHE A 155 -5.57 5.09 29.09
C PHE A 155 -5.30 6.46 29.74
N THR A 156 -5.25 7.53 28.94
CA THR A 156 -4.98 8.87 29.46
C THR A 156 -6.23 9.53 30.06
N ALA A 157 -6.00 10.50 30.94
CA ALA A 157 -7.02 11.17 31.73
C ALA A 157 -7.97 12.05 30.89
N SER A 158 -7.61 12.41 29.65
CA SER A 158 -8.49 13.10 28.70
C SER A 158 -9.78 12.32 28.41
N ASN A 159 -9.72 10.99 28.52
CA ASN A 159 -10.87 10.09 28.39
C ASN A 159 -11.91 10.20 29.51
N GLY A 160 -11.60 10.90 30.61
CA GLY A 160 -12.48 11.04 31.77
C GLY A 160 -12.57 9.77 32.63
N ASN A 161 -13.14 9.90 33.84
CA ASN A 161 -13.20 8.80 34.79
C ASN A 161 -14.12 7.64 34.29
N PRO A 162 -13.63 6.39 34.17
CA PRO A 162 -14.42 5.26 33.63
C PRO A 162 -15.73 4.95 34.38
N SER A 163 -15.89 5.45 35.61
CA SER A 163 -17.13 5.31 36.39
C SER A 163 -18.20 6.35 36.03
N GLN A 164 -17.85 7.38 35.24
CA GLN A 164 -18.76 8.44 34.81
C GLN A 164 -19.26 8.17 33.40
N SER A 165 -20.56 8.37 33.17
CA SER A 165 -21.21 8.14 31.86
C SER A 165 -20.70 9.04 30.73
N THR A 166 -20.00 10.12 31.06
CA THR A 166 -19.36 11.03 30.10
C THR A 166 -17.98 10.55 29.64
N SER A 167 -17.41 9.52 30.28
CA SER A 167 -16.10 8.99 29.90
C SER A 167 -16.16 8.19 28.60
N LEU A 168 -15.12 8.30 27.78
CA LEU A 168 -14.93 7.47 26.60
C LEU A 168 -14.63 6.00 26.96
N HIS A 169 -14.18 5.75 28.20
CA HIS A 169 -14.00 4.41 28.78
C HIS A 169 -15.18 3.96 29.65
N TYR A 170 -16.33 4.66 29.63
CA TYR A 170 -17.44 4.32 30.52
C TYR A 170 -17.82 2.84 30.43
N MET A 171 -17.80 2.14 31.57
CA MET A 171 -18.14 0.72 31.65
C MET A 171 -19.64 0.53 31.82
N ASN A 172 -20.40 0.65 30.73
CA ASN A 172 -21.82 0.39 30.72
C ASN A 172 -22.10 -1.13 30.66
N PRO A 173 -22.96 -1.69 31.52
CA PRO A 173 -23.28 -3.12 31.51
C PRO A 173 -24.07 -3.60 30.27
N TYR A 174 -24.64 -2.68 29.48
CA TYR A 174 -25.51 -2.99 28.34
C TYR A 174 -24.95 -2.53 26.98
N GLN A 175 -23.96 -1.64 26.97
CA GLN A 175 -23.45 -1.04 25.73
C GLN A 175 -21.92 -0.93 25.75
N MET A 176 -21.30 -1.20 24.62
CA MET A 176 -19.86 -1.01 24.44
C MET A 176 -19.53 0.48 24.37
N ASN A 177 -18.42 0.87 24.98
CA ASN A 177 -17.86 2.21 24.81
C ASN A 177 -17.12 2.34 23.47
N ALA A 178 -16.68 3.56 23.13
CA ALA A 178 -16.08 3.84 21.82
C ALA A 178 -14.83 2.99 21.54
N TYR A 179 -13.98 2.79 22.55
CA TYR A 179 -12.81 1.91 22.44
C TYR A 179 -13.19 0.46 22.19
N ALA A 180 -14.14 -0.08 22.97
CA ALA A 180 -14.60 -1.46 22.78
C ALA A 180 -15.27 -1.68 21.41
N MET A 181 -16.04 -0.69 20.93
CA MET A 181 -16.62 -0.74 19.59
C MET A 181 -15.55 -0.68 18.50
N ALA A 182 -14.56 0.21 18.62
CA ALA A 182 -13.45 0.30 17.67
C ALA A 182 -12.61 -0.99 17.64
N LEU A 183 -12.26 -1.53 18.81
CA LEU A 183 -11.58 -2.83 18.92
C LEU A 183 -12.33 -3.93 18.21
N LYS A 184 -13.64 -4.04 18.48
CA LYS A 184 -14.47 -5.08 17.88
C LYS A 184 -14.54 -4.93 16.36
N ALA A 185 -14.80 -3.71 15.88
CA ALA A 185 -14.97 -3.44 14.46
C ALA A 185 -13.71 -3.75 13.62
N VAL A 186 -12.55 -3.34 14.13
CA VAL A 186 -11.26 -3.57 13.47
C VAL A 186 -10.84 -5.02 13.67
N GLY A 187 -10.92 -5.50 14.91
CA GLY A 187 -10.54 -6.84 15.36
C GLY A 187 -11.25 -8.00 14.66
N GLU A 188 -12.54 -7.87 14.37
CA GLU A 188 -13.32 -8.91 13.70
C GLU A 188 -12.81 -9.25 12.31
N ILE A 189 -12.16 -8.31 11.61
CA ILE A 189 -11.71 -8.52 10.23
C ILE A 189 -10.22 -8.85 10.16
N ILE A 190 -9.41 -8.18 10.98
CA ILE A 190 -7.96 -8.40 10.96
C ILE A 190 -7.55 -9.75 11.54
N GLN A 191 -8.32 -10.30 12.48
CA GLN A 191 -7.96 -11.55 13.15
C GLN A 191 -7.93 -12.75 12.20
N ASP A 192 -8.55 -12.63 11.02
CA ASP A 192 -8.54 -13.69 10.00
C ASP A 192 -7.24 -13.71 9.18
N TYR A 193 -6.39 -12.69 9.31
CA TYR A 193 -5.06 -12.65 8.71
C TYR A 193 -3.94 -13.08 9.67
N ASP A 194 -4.26 -13.21 10.96
CA ASP A 194 -3.35 -13.74 11.97
C ASP A 194 -3.63 -15.23 12.17
N SER A 195 -2.60 -16.06 12.03
CA SER A 195 -2.77 -17.52 12.01
C SER A 195 -3.03 -18.14 13.38
N ASP A 196 -2.50 -17.57 14.46
CA ASP A 196 -2.66 -18.11 15.81
C ASP A 196 -3.69 -17.35 16.64
N LYS A 197 -4.10 -16.16 16.18
CA LYS A 197 -5.07 -15.28 16.84
C LYS A 197 -4.65 -14.90 18.25
N MET A 198 -3.34 -14.88 18.51
CA MET A 198 -2.75 -14.43 19.77
C MET A 198 -2.23 -13.01 19.58
N PHE A 199 -2.87 -12.06 20.24
CA PHE A 199 -2.60 -10.64 20.02
C PHE A 199 -1.95 -9.99 21.24
N PRO A 200 -0.74 -9.41 21.13
CA PRO A 200 -0.22 -8.52 22.14
C PRO A 200 -1.17 -7.33 22.34
N ALA A 201 -1.60 -7.13 23.58
CA ALA A 201 -2.49 -6.04 23.94
C ALA A 201 -1.83 -5.14 24.99
N LEU A 202 -1.59 -3.90 24.61
CA LEU A 202 -0.86 -2.90 25.38
C LEU A 202 -1.80 -1.74 25.75
N GLY A 203 -1.57 -1.17 26.93
CA GLY A 203 -2.10 0.13 27.34
C GLY A 203 -0.97 1.16 27.45
N PHE A 204 -1.30 2.44 27.34
CA PHE A 204 -0.34 3.53 27.57
C PHE A 204 -0.99 4.75 28.24
N GLY A 205 -0.21 5.51 29.00
CA GLY A 205 -0.65 6.77 29.61
C GLY A 205 -1.38 6.62 30.94
N ALA A 206 -1.13 5.53 31.67
CA ALA A 206 -1.76 5.26 32.96
C ALA A 206 -0.74 5.19 34.10
N LYS A 207 -1.22 5.35 35.34
CA LYS A 207 -0.48 4.96 36.54
C LYS A 207 -0.84 3.53 36.91
N LEU A 208 0.17 2.68 37.08
CA LEU A 208 -0.01 1.28 37.41
C LEU A 208 0.05 1.05 38.92
N PRO A 209 -0.74 0.10 39.46
CA PRO A 209 -0.56 -0.37 40.83
C PRO A 209 0.74 -1.19 40.97
N PRO A 210 1.29 -1.33 42.19
CA PRO A 210 0.83 -0.72 43.45
C PRO A 210 1.44 0.66 43.72
N ASP A 211 2.50 1.05 43.01
CA ASP A 211 3.31 2.23 43.30
C ASP A 211 2.82 3.52 42.61
N GLY A 212 1.83 3.41 41.72
CA GLY A 212 1.29 4.53 40.97
C GLY A 212 2.27 5.08 39.93
N ARG A 213 3.23 4.26 39.48
CA ARG A 213 4.20 4.67 38.47
C ARG A 213 3.51 4.91 37.13
N VAL A 214 3.82 6.04 36.52
CA VAL A 214 3.35 6.37 35.15
C VAL A 214 4.01 5.41 34.17
N SER A 215 3.18 4.72 33.38
CA SER A 215 3.61 3.88 32.29
C SER A 215 3.04 4.36 30.96
N HIS A 216 3.92 4.41 29.95
CA HIS A 216 3.56 4.68 28.57
C HIS A 216 3.52 3.41 27.71
N GLU A 217 3.59 2.25 28.36
CA GLU A 217 3.46 0.93 27.75
C GLU A 217 3.29 -0.11 28.86
N PHE A 218 2.19 -0.86 28.86
CA PHE A 218 1.99 -1.96 29.80
C PHE A 218 1.07 -3.03 29.22
N PRO A 219 1.28 -4.32 29.54
CA PRO A 219 0.39 -5.39 29.08
C PRO A 219 -0.99 -5.25 29.72
N LEU A 220 -2.05 -5.27 28.91
CA LEU A 220 -3.42 -5.17 29.43
C LEU A 220 -3.81 -6.38 30.28
N ASN A 221 -3.27 -7.56 29.97
CA ASN A 221 -3.50 -8.78 30.75
C ASN A 221 -2.69 -8.84 32.05
N GLY A 222 -1.89 -7.81 32.36
CA GLY A 222 -1.05 -7.73 33.56
C GLY A 222 0.20 -8.62 33.54
N ASN A 223 0.45 -9.38 32.47
CA ASN A 223 1.59 -10.28 32.36
C ASN A 223 2.69 -9.66 31.50
N VAL A 224 3.77 -9.21 32.16
CA VAL A 224 4.92 -8.56 31.51
C VAL A 224 5.70 -9.53 30.62
N ASP A 225 5.74 -10.81 30.99
CA ASP A 225 6.47 -11.83 30.23
C ASP A 225 5.66 -12.32 29.01
N ASN A 226 4.34 -12.17 29.04
CA ASN A 226 3.45 -12.61 27.97
C ASN A 226 2.24 -11.66 27.79
N PRO A 227 2.35 -10.62 26.96
CA PRO A 227 1.25 -9.66 26.72
C PRO A 227 0.13 -10.19 25.81
N TYR A 228 0.22 -11.45 25.36
CA TYR A 228 -0.68 -12.00 24.36
C TYR A 228 -2.05 -12.35 24.94
N CYS A 229 -3.10 -11.95 24.22
CA CYS A 229 -4.49 -12.24 24.50
C CYS A 229 -5.06 -13.19 23.44
N ASN A 230 -5.90 -14.14 23.85
CA ASN A 230 -6.53 -15.09 22.94
C ASN A 230 -7.74 -14.46 22.24
N GLY A 231 -7.56 -14.13 20.96
CA GLY A 231 -8.60 -13.53 20.15
C GLY A 231 -9.04 -12.14 20.61
N MET A 232 -10.05 -11.59 19.93
CA MET A 232 -10.61 -10.29 20.30
C MET A 232 -11.37 -10.30 21.63
N GLU A 233 -11.96 -11.44 21.99
CA GLU A 233 -12.63 -11.61 23.29
C GLU A 233 -11.61 -11.46 24.44
N GLY A 234 -10.42 -12.07 24.33
CA GLY A 234 -9.37 -11.93 25.31
C GLY A 234 -8.84 -10.50 25.42
N ILE A 235 -8.73 -9.77 24.30
CA ILE A 235 -8.34 -8.35 24.32
C ILE A 235 -9.39 -7.51 25.07
N LEU A 236 -10.68 -7.72 24.78
CA LEU A 236 -11.77 -6.98 25.44
C LEU A 236 -11.83 -7.28 26.95
N GLU A 237 -11.64 -8.54 27.36
CA GLU A 237 -11.55 -8.92 28.77
C GLU A 237 -10.36 -8.23 29.45
N ALA A 238 -9.17 -8.32 28.87
CA ALA A 238 -7.96 -7.67 29.40
C ALA A 238 -8.11 -6.15 29.50
N TYR A 239 -8.73 -5.52 28.49
CA TYR A 239 -9.04 -4.09 28.51
C TYR A 239 -9.97 -3.71 29.68
N HIS A 240 -11.04 -4.47 29.91
CA HIS A 240 -11.97 -4.23 31.01
C HIS A 240 -11.36 -4.46 32.39
N GLU A 241 -10.53 -5.50 32.56
CA GLU A 241 -9.82 -5.73 33.82
C GLU A 241 -8.76 -4.67 34.09
N SER A 242 -8.01 -4.26 33.06
CA SER A 242 -7.04 -3.16 33.16
C SER A 242 -7.72 -1.85 33.61
N LEU A 243 -8.87 -1.49 33.04
CA LEU A 243 -9.63 -0.29 33.42
C LEU A 243 -10.05 -0.23 34.89
N LYS A 244 -10.21 -1.38 35.55
CA LYS A 244 -10.57 -1.45 36.98
C LYS A 244 -9.37 -1.22 37.90
N THR A 245 -8.15 -1.45 37.40
CA THR A 245 -6.94 -1.54 38.22
C THR A 245 -6.01 -0.34 38.04
N VAL A 246 -5.93 0.21 36.83
CA VAL A 246 -5.05 1.34 36.53
C VAL A 246 -5.74 2.68 36.81
N GLN A 247 -4.95 3.71 37.08
CA GLN A 247 -5.44 5.08 37.17
C GLN A 247 -5.11 5.83 35.87
N LEU A 248 -6.13 6.32 35.15
CA LEU A 248 -5.94 7.10 33.94
C LEU A 248 -5.07 8.34 34.22
N TYR A 249 -4.08 8.61 33.38
CA TYR A 249 -3.10 9.67 33.61
C TYR A 249 -2.57 10.29 32.31
N GLY A 250 -1.30 10.68 32.22
CA GLY A 250 -0.70 11.21 31.01
C GLY A 250 0.80 11.41 31.20
N PRO A 251 1.48 11.97 30.19
CA PRO A 251 0.98 12.40 28.88
C PRO A 251 0.59 11.25 27.92
N THR A 252 -0.04 11.62 26.81
CA THR A 252 -0.38 10.73 25.69
C THR A 252 0.81 10.58 24.75
N ASN A 253 1.54 9.48 24.85
CA ASN A 253 2.79 9.26 24.14
C ASN A 253 2.70 8.01 23.25
N PHE A 254 2.88 8.16 21.93
CA PHE A 254 2.83 7.01 21.01
C PHE A 254 4.20 6.43 20.71
N ALA A 255 5.28 7.22 20.85
CA ALA A 255 6.62 6.75 20.52
C ALA A 255 7.01 5.44 21.24
N PRO A 256 6.65 5.20 22.52
CA PRO A 256 6.98 3.94 23.20
C PRO A 256 6.38 2.71 22.51
N VAL A 257 5.07 2.70 22.26
CA VAL A 257 4.38 1.57 21.62
C VAL A 257 4.80 1.36 20.16
N ILE A 258 5.08 2.44 19.43
CA ILE A 258 5.63 2.34 18.06
C ILE A 258 7.01 1.68 18.09
N ASN A 259 7.90 2.15 18.97
CA ASN A 259 9.25 1.58 19.10
C ASN A 259 9.21 0.13 19.59
N HIS A 260 8.24 -0.24 20.42
CA HIS A 260 8.03 -1.62 20.84
C HIS A 260 7.85 -2.55 19.65
N VAL A 261 6.84 -2.29 18.82
CA VAL A 261 6.55 -3.12 17.63
C VAL A 261 7.68 -3.05 16.62
N ALA A 262 8.31 -1.88 16.45
CA ALA A 262 9.46 -1.70 15.57
C ALA A 262 10.64 -2.62 15.95
N ARG A 263 10.86 -2.93 17.23
CA ARG A 263 11.91 -3.88 17.63
C ARG A 263 11.66 -5.29 17.10
N TYR A 264 10.43 -5.76 17.11
CA TYR A 264 10.05 -7.07 16.56
C TYR A 264 10.16 -7.06 15.03
N ALA A 265 9.63 -6.02 14.38
CA ALA A 265 9.74 -5.86 12.93
C ALA A 265 11.20 -5.77 12.45
N ALA A 266 12.09 -5.18 13.25
CA ALA A 266 13.51 -5.12 12.93
C ALA A 266 14.22 -6.49 12.96
N ALA A 267 13.69 -7.45 13.73
CA ALA A 267 14.29 -8.78 13.88
C ALA A 267 14.03 -9.70 12.68
N VAL A 268 12.96 -9.48 11.91
CA VAL A 268 12.56 -10.34 10.79
C VAL A 268 12.22 -9.47 9.59
N GLN A 269 13.15 -9.37 8.62
CA GLN A 269 13.02 -8.48 7.45
C GLN A 269 12.99 -9.22 6.11
N ASP A 270 12.96 -10.55 6.14
CA ASP A 270 12.94 -11.43 4.95
C ASP A 270 11.56 -11.51 4.26
N GLY A 271 10.54 -10.88 4.84
CA GLY A 271 9.17 -10.87 4.32
C GLY A 271 8.30 -12.03 4.81
N SER A 272 8.81 -12.89 5.69
CA SER A 272 8.02 -13.94 6.33
C SER A 272 7.01 -13.38 7.34
N GLN A 273 7.31 -12.22 7.94
CA GLN A 273 6.48 -11.56 8.95
C GLN A 273 6.26 -10.09 8.61
N TYR A 274 5.04 -9.61 8.83
CA TYR A 274 4.66 -8.20 8.71
C TYR A 274 3.85 -7.79 9.94
N PHE A 275 4.16 -6.64 10.53
CA PHE A 275 3.60 -6.22 11.81
C PHE A 275 2.61 -5.07 11.62
N VAL A 276 1.47 -5.12 12.29
CA VAL A 276 0.47 -4.06 12.27
C VAL A 276 0.18 -3.63 13.70
N LEU A 277 0.44 -2.36 14.01
CA LEU A 277 0.13 -1.74 15.30
C LEU A 277 -1.16 -0.93 15.18
N LEU A 278 -2.23 -1.33 15.89
CA LEU A 278 -3.42 -0.50 16.06
C LEU A 278 -3.30 0.34 17.33
N ILE A 279 -3.36 1.65 17.20
CA ILE A 279 -3.45 2.61 18.29
C ILE A 279 -4.89 3.13 18.34
N ILE A 280 -5.55 3.05 19.49
CA ILE A 280 -6.85 3.70 19.71
C ILE A 280 -6.65 4.80 20.75
N THR A 281 -7.10 6.01 20.45
CA THR A 281 -6.82 7.23 21.22
C THR A 281 -7.96 8.24 21.10
N ASP A 282 -8.07 9.17 22.05
CA ASP A 282 -9.06 10.24 22.02
C ASP A 282 -8.58 11.55 21.38
N GLY A 283 -7.36 11.60 20.84
CA GLY A 283 -6.96 12.64 19.88
C GLY A 283 -5.82 13.56 20.29
N VAL A 284 -5.32 13.49 21.52
CA VAL A 284 -4.21 14.37 21.96
C VAL A 284 -2.89 13.61 21.89
N ILE A 285 -1.90 14.08 21.11
CA ILE A 285 -0.53 13.53 21.12
C ILE A 285 0.39 14.53 21.82
N SER A 286 1.07 14.08 22.87
CA SER A 286 2.00 14.92 23.65
C SER A 286 3.45 14.84 23.16
N ASP A 287 3.85 13.71 22.56
CA ASP A 287 5.22 13.44 22.12
C ASP A 287 5.38 13.48 20.59
N MET A 288 4.72 14.44 19.93
CA MET A 288 4.65 14.51 18.46
C MET A 288 6.03 14.40 17.78
N ALA A 289 7.06 15.06 18.31
CA ALA A 289 8.41 15.01 17.73
C ALA A 289 9.04 13.60 17.81
N GLN A 290 8.88 12.93 18.95
CA GLN A 290 9.36 11.58 19.20
C GLN A 290 8.54 10.55 18.40
N THR A 291 7.25 10.77 18.26
CA THR A 291 6.34 9.95 17.45
C THR A 291 6.72 10.03 15.97
N LYS A 292 6.96 11.23 15.42
CA LYS A 292 7.51 11.39 14.06
C LYS A 292 8.87 10.71 13.90
N GLU A 293 9.76 10.83 14.87
CA GLU A 293 11.05 10.14 14.84
C GLU A 293 10.90 8.61 14.84
N ALA A 294 10.00 8.07 15.66
CA ALA A 294 9.68 6.64 15.70
C ALA A 294 9.11 6.17 14.36
N ILE A 295 8.18 6.92 13.75
CA ILE A 295 7.58 6.62 12.44
C ILE A 295 8.64 6.64 11.33
N VAL A 296 9.49 7.67 11.26
CA VAL A 296 10.58 7.74 10.26
C VAL A 296 11.54 6.56 10.39
N ASN A 297 11.84 6.13 11.62
CA ASN A 297 12.72 4.99 11.87
C ASN A 297 12.04 3.65 11.56
N ALA A 298 10.74 3.53 11.81
CA ALA A 298 9.91 2.36 11.53
C ALA A 298 9.61 2.20 10.03
N ALA A 299 9.59 3.29 9.25
CA ALA A 299 9.25 3.27 7.83
C ALA A 299 10.08 2.30 7.00
N LYS A 300 11.30 1.97 7.41
CA LYS A 300 12.16 1.00 6.69
C LYS A 300 11.89 -0.47 7.03
N LEU A 301 11.12 -0.75 8.08
CA LEU A 301 10.85 -2.08 8.65
C LEU A 301 9.55 -2.67 8.09
N PRO A 302 9.28 -3.99 8.19
CA PRO A 302 8.02 -4.60 7.76
C PRO A 302 6.89 -4.32 8.75
N MET A 303 6.47 -3.06 8.88
CA MET A 303 5.37 -2.69 9.75
C MET A 303 4.50 -1.56 9.24
N SER A 304 3.24 -1.56 9.68
CA SER A 304 2.27 -0.49 9.51
C SER A 304 1.66 -0.10 10.86
N ILE A 305 1.10 1.10 10.93
CA ILE A 305 0.49 1.70 12.09
C ILE A 305 -0.90 2.16 11.67
N ILE A 306 -1.92 1.77 12.40
CA ILE A 306 -3.28 2.27 12.23
C ILE A 306 -3.63 3.06 13.49
N ILE A 307 -4.12 4.27 13.32
CA ILE A 307 -4.55 5.14 14.41
C ILE A 307 -6.05 5.35 14.28
N VAL A 308 -6.82 4.88 15.27
CA VAL A 308 -8.27 5.11 15.33
C VAL A 308 -8.57 6.16 16.38
N GLY A 309 -9.07 7.30 15.94
CA GLY A 309 -9.46 8.42 16.80
C GLY A 309 -10.90 8.24 17.31
N VAL A 310 -11.08 8.15 18.63
CA VAL A 310 -12.40 8.08 19.27
C VAL A 310 -12.78 9.40 19.94
N GLY A 311 -14.08 9.63 20.16
CA GLY A 311 -14.56 10.84 20.80
C GLY A 311 -14.73 12.03 19.84
N GLN A 312 -14.68 13.24 20.39
CA GLN A 312 -15.04 14.48 19.70
C GLN A 312 -13.89 15.49 19.61
N ALA A 313 -12.66 15.08 19.90
CA ALA A 313 -11.50 15.95 19.79
C ALA A 313 -11.22 16.38 18.33
N GLU A 314 -10.35 17.37 18.19
CA GLU A 314 -9.72 17.73 16.93
C GLU A 314 -8.54 16.79 16.68
N PHE A 315 -8.47 16.23 15.46
CA PHE A 315 -7.51 15.18 15.11
C PHE A 315 -6.42 15.69 14.14
N ASP A 316 -6.16 17.00 14.11
CA ASP A 316 -5.19 17.61 13.19
C ASP A 316 -3.79 16.97 13.30
N ALA A 317 -3.40 16.61 14.53
CA ALA A 317 -2.17 15.89 14.81
C ALA A 317 -2.12 14.52 14.12
N MET A 318 -3.22 13.78 14.10
CA MET A 318 -3.29 12.46 13.47
C MET A 318 -3.37 12.56 11.96
N VAL A 319 -4.08 13.56 11.43
CA VAL A 319 -4.09 13.88 10.00
C VAL A 319 -2.69 14.25 9.52
N GLU A 320 -1.91 14.98 10.33
CA GLU A 320 -0.51 15.22 10.03
C GLU A 320 0.31 13.93 9.98
N LEU A 321 0.03 12.96 10.88
CA LEU A 321 0.74 11.67 10.93
C LEU A 321 0.41 10.73 9.77
N ASP A 322 -0.77 10.84 9.16
CA ASP A 322 -1.29 9.98 8.09
C ASP A 322 -0.39 9.97 6.84
N GLY A 323 0.37 11.04 6.59
CA GLY A 323 1.41 11.04 5.56
C GLY A 323 0.92 11.19 4.11
N ASP A 324 -0.40 11.15 3.87
CA ASP A 324 -1.07 11.28 2.58
C ASP A 324 -0.69 12.56 1.82
N ASP A 325 -0.81 13.72 2.47
CA ASP A 325 -0.50 15.01 1.86
C ASP A 325 1.00 15.31 1.85
N VAL A 326 1.68 15.01 2.97
CA VAL A 326 3.08 15.34 3.20
C VAL A 326 3.79 14.16 3.87
N ARG A 327 4.78 13.60 3.18
CA ARG A 327 5.63 12.53 3.70
C ARG A 327 6.25 12.93 5.04
N ILE A 328 6.00 12.13 6.08
CA ILE A 328 6.54 12.37 7.42
C ILE A 328 8.05 12.51 7.41
N SER A 329 8.55 13.49 8.16
CA SER A 329 9.98 13.73 8.36
C SER A 329 10.31 14.04 9.81
N SER A 330 11.55 13.73 10.19
CA SER A 330 12.10 14.06 11.50
C SER A 330 13.59 14.33 11.35
N ARG A 331 14.08 15.43 11.94
CA ARG A 331 15.49 15.85 11.93
C ARG A 331 16.12 15.87 10.53
N GLY A 332 15.36 16.30 9.52
CA GLY A 332 15.81 16.38 8.13
C GLY A 332 15.82 15.06 7.36
N LYS A 333 15.38 13.95 7.98
CA LYS A 333 15.21 12.66 7.32
C LYS A 333 13.73 12.41 7.00
N LEU A 334 13.44 12.07 5.74
CA LEU A 334 12.11 11.65 5.29
C LEU A 334 11.88 10.16 5.58
N ALA A 335 10.64 9.79 5.89
CA ALA A 335 10.20 8.39 5.94
C ALA A 335 10.36 7.74 4.56
N GLU A 336 10.89 6.51 4.51
CA GLU A 336 11.14 5.77 3.26
C GLU A 336 9.86 5.42 2.49
N ARG A 337 8.74 5.31 3.20
CA ARG A 337 7.41 4.94 2.70
C ARG A 337 6.33 5.38 3.68
N ASP A 338 5.08 5.35 3.24
CA ASP A 338 3.96 5.54 4.16
C ASP A 338 3.74 4.30 5.00
N ILE A 339 3.45 4.50 6.27
CA ILE A 339 3.17 3.42 7.21
C ILE A 339 2.03 3.75 8.16
N VAL A 340 1.47 4.96 8.14
CA VAL A 340 0.42 5.37 9.07
C VAL A 340 -0.88 5.44 8.29
N GLN A 341 -1.95 4.92 8.87
CA GLN A 341 -3.32 5.20 8.45
C GLN A 341 -4.05 5.81 9.65
N PHE A 342 -4.66 6.98 9.49
CA PHE A 342 -5.56 7.55 10.46
C PHE A 342 -7.03 7.36 10.05
N VAL A 343 -7.87 6.97 11.01
CA VAL A 343 -9.32 6.84 10.81
C VAL A 343 -10.09 7.44 12.01
N PRO A 344 -10.87 8.51 11.81
CA PRO A 344 -11.75 9.03 12.86
C PRO A 344 -12.99 8.13 13.02
N PHE A 345 -13.08 7.41 14.14
CA PHE A 345 -14.16 6.46 14.43
C PHE A 345 -15.56 7.08 14.38
N ARG A 346 -15.68 8.37 14.73
CA ARG A 346 -16.95 9.10 14.76
C ARG A 346 -17.67 9.15 13.41
N ASP A 347 -16.94 9.03 12.29
CA ASP A 347 -17.50 9.11 10.94
C ASP A 347 -18.31 7.83 10.58
N TYR A 348 -18.17 6.77 11.40
CA TYR A 348 -18.82 5.47 11.22
C TYR A 348 -19.84 5.17 12.33
N MET A 349 -20.08 6.13 13.21
CA MET A 349 -21.13 6.05 14.23
C MET A 349 -22.43 6.60 13.65
N ASP A 350 -23.19 5.75 12.95
CA ASP A 350 -24.48 6.13 12.38
C ASP A 350 -25.54 6.34 13.48
N ARG A 351 -26.24 7.47 13.46
CA ARG A 351 -27.35 7.79 14.38
C ARG A 351 -28.62 7.02 14.06
N THR A 352 -28.69 6.37 12.89
CA THR A 352 -29.91 5.65 12.41
C THR A 352 -29.95 4.17 12.81
N GLY A 353 -28.94 3.65 13.50
CA GLY A 353 -28.97 2.32 14.13
C GLY A 353 -28.59 1.13 13.23
N ASN A 354 -28.10 1.38 12.00
CA ASN A 354 -27.67 0.30 11.11
C ASN A 354 -26.18 -0.05 11.30
N HIS A 355 -25.86 -0.53 12.51
CA HIS A 355 -24.49 -0.74 12.99
C HIS A 355 -23.62 -1.65 12.09
N VAL A 356 -24.20 -2.66 11.46
CA VAL A 356 -23.43 -3.64 10.66
C VAL A 356 -22.78 -2.99 9.43
N LEU A 357 -23.52 -2.15 8.71
CA LEU A 357 -23.01 -1.46 7.52
C LEU A 357 -21.94 -0.43 7.88
N SER A 358 -22.06 0.20 9.05
CA SER A 358 -21.10 1.20 9.49
C SER A 358 -19.78 0.58 9.97
N MET A 359 -19.84 -0.58 10.65
CA MET A 359 -18.64 -1.35 11.02
C MET A 359 -17.90 -1.89 9.78
N ALA A 360 -18.63 -2.38 8.77
CA ALA A 360 -18.01 -2.85 7.53
C ALA A 360 -17.27 -1.72 6.77
N ARG A 361 -17.81 -0.49 6.79
CA ARG A 361 -17.14 0.68 6.20
C ARG A 361 -15.90 1.08 6.99
N LEU A 362 -15.98 1.10 8.31
CA LEU A 362 -14.82 1.41 9.17
C LEU A 362 -13.68 0.45 8.89
N ALA A 363 -13.95 -0.85 8.89
CA ALA A 363 -12.90 -1.84 8.69
C ALA A 363 -12.34 -1.83 7.27
N LYS A 364 -13.17 -1.51 6.27
CA LYS A 364 -12.69 -1.28 4.90
C LYS A 364 -11.67 -0.15 4.87
N ASP A 365 -11.96 0.97 5.53
CA ASP A 365 -11.09 2.15 5.48
C ASP A 365 -9.84 1.95 6.34
N VAL A 366 -9.96 1.29 7.50
CA VAL A 366 -8.84 0.86 8.36
C VAL A 366 -7.87 -0.07 7.63
N LEU A 367 -8.36 -0.92 6.73
CA LEU A 367 -7.55 -1.89 5.98
C LEU A 367 -7.28 -1.48 4.54
N ALA A 368 -7.67 -0.28 4.13
CA ALA A 368 -7.53 0.16 2.75
C ALA A 368 -6.06 0.19 2.33
N GLU A 369 -5.19 0.65 3.22
CA GLU A 369 -3.78 0.89 2.90
C GLU A 369 -2.82 -0.24 3.26
N ILE A 370 -3.15 -1.08 4.25
CA ILE A 370 -2.26 -2.15 4.70
C ILE A 370 -1.77 -3.05 3.54
N PRO A 371 -2.64 -3.48 2.59
CA PRO A 371 -2.20 -4.23 1.42
C PRO A 371 -1.14 -3.51 0.59
N GLU A 372 -1.33 -2.22 0.33
CA GLU A 372 -0.40 -1.43 -0.47
C GLU A 372 0.91 -1.18 0.29
N GLN A 373 0.84 -0.80 1.56
CA GLN A 373 2.01 -0.57 2.40
C GLN A 373 2.89 -1.82 2.52
N LEU A 374 2.28 -3.02 2.63
CA LEU A 374 3.00 -4.30 2.59
C LEU A 374 3.66 -4.53 1.23
N ILE A 375 2.92 -4.38 0.12
CA ILE A 375 3.46 -4.59 -1.23
C ILE A 375 4.62 -3.62 -1.50
N LEU A 376 4.50 -2.35 -1.08
CA LEU A 376 5.57 -1.35 -1.21
C LEU A 376 6.82 -1.76 -0.44
N TYR A 377 6.67 -2.24 0.80
CA TYR A 377 7.78 -2.81 1.57
C TYR A 377 8.44 -3.96 0.81
N MET A 378 7.67 -4.98 0.40
CA MET A 378 8.19 -6.17 -0.27
C MET A 378 8.93 -5.79 -1.57
N LYS A 379 8.35 -4.93 -2.39
CA LYS A 379 8.95 -4.42 -3.63
C LYS A 379 10.26 -3.67 -3.35
N SER A 380 10.29 -2.78 -2.35
CA SER A 380 11.48 -2.01 -2.00
C SER A 380 12.66 -2.88 -1.53
N ARG A 381 12.37 -4.08 -1.04
CA ARG A 381 13.35 -5.08 -0.59
C ARG A 381 13.61 -6.18 -1.62
N GLY A 382 12.95 -6.14 -2.79
CA GLY A 382 13.07 -7.18 -3.81
C GLY A 382 12.50 -8.54 -3.38
N ILE A 383 11.64 -8.57 -2.36
CA ILE A 383 10.98 -9.77 -1.85
C ILE A 383 9.84 -10.13 -2.81
N LYS A 384 9.76 -11.41 -3.18
CA LYS A 384 8.73 -11.95 -4.06
C LYS A 384 7.98 -13.08 -3.36
N PRO A 385 6.67 -13.25 -3.59
CA PRO A 385 5.95 -14.42 -3.13
C PRO A 385 6.49 -15.64 -3.89
N ASN A 386 6.86 -16.69 -3.14
CA ASN A 386 7.47 -17.96 -3.56
C ASN A 386 9.01 -17.99 -3.67
N GLN A 387 9.62 -18.46 -2.60
CA GLN A 387 10.34 -19.74 -2.66
C GLN A 387 9.37 -20.82 -2.17
N THR A 388 9.38 -22.00 -2.78
CA THR A 388 8.61 -23.19 -2.39
C THR A 388 8.65 -23.38 -0.87
N PRO A 389 7.57 -23.79 -0.18
CA PRO A 389 7.70 -24.28 1.19
C PRO A 389 8.77 -25.38 1.19
N PRO A 390 9.78 -25.36 2.09
CA PRO A 390 10.74 -26.45 2.16
C PRO A 390 9.97 -27.76 2.32
N ASP A 391 10.36 -28.78 1.55
CA ASP A 391 9.80 -30.12 1.67
C ASP A 391 9.76 -30.50 3.15
N TYR A 392 8.54 -30.69 3.67
CA TYR A 392 8.35 -31.20 5.01
C TYR A 392 8.96 -32.60 5.06
N SER A 393 10.17 -32.70 5.61
CA SER A 393 10.75 -33.97 6.03
C SER A 393 10.30 -34.21 7.47
N PRO A 394 9.40 -35.18 7.73
CA PRO A 394 9.04 -35.51 9.10
C PRO A 394 10.31 -35.97 9.85
N PRO A 395 10.51 -35.54 11.11
CA PRO A 395 11.61 -36.07 11.91
C PRO A 395 11.37 -37.55 12.18
N GLY A 396 12.22 -38.42 11.63
CA GLY A 396 12.37 -39.80 12.11
C GLY A 396 11.77 -40.89 11.22
N LEU A 397 12.45 -41.20 10.12
CA LEU A 397 12.63 -42.59 9.68
C LEU A 397 14.10 -42.74 9.28
N SER A 398 14.92 -43.15 10.25
CA SER A 398 16.28 -43.61 10.00
C SER A 398 16.24 -44.81 9.04
N PRO A 399 17.02 -44.83 7.94
CA PRO A 399 17.10 -45.98 7.07
C PRO A 399 17.72 -47.15 7.85
N THR A 400 17.02 -48.28 7.84
CA THR A 400 17.55 -49.56 8.33
C THR A 400 18.83 -49.90 7.59
N PRO A 401 19.94 -50.23 8.29
CA PRO A 401 21.11 -50.76 7.64
C PRO A 401 20.80 -52.16 7.13
N THR A 402 21.06 -52.37 5.85
CA THR A 402 21.18 -53.69 5.25
C THR A 402 22.42 -54.37 5.82
N VAL A 403 22.24 -55.43 6.61
CA VAL A 403 22.86 -56.77 6.47
C VAL A 403 21.94 -57.77 7.16
#